data_AF-A0A1J7IP60-F1
#
_entry.id   AF-A0A1J7IP60-F1
#
_cell.length_a   1.000
_cell.length_b   1.000
_cell.length_c   1.000
_cell.angle_alpha   90.00
_cell.angle_beta   90.00
_cell.angle_gamma   90.00
#
_symmetry.space_group_name_H-M   'P 1'
#
loop_
_entity.id
_entity.type
_entity.pdbx_description
1 polymer ?
#
loop_
_entity_poly.entity_id
_entity_poly.type
_entity_poly.pdbx_seq_one_letter_code
_entity_poly.pdbx_strand_id
1 'polypeptide(L)'
;MGRLCVPQSLYAWPFFVDVGGEIYDPETNAWIEMPSGMGEGWPARQAGTKLSVVVDGELYGLDPSSSTESGKIKVYDQGEDAWKVVIGKVPICYASDSESPYLLAGFHGKLHVIAKDVNHDIVVLRADLRNNLDSSASTTALSENSSHEIPESTVESDGVWKVVAGCDFGQAELVSCQVIDI
;
A
#
# COMPACT_ATOMS: atom_id res chain seq x y z
N MET A 1 -12.46 10.99 15.67
CA MET A 1 -12.10 11.82 14.49
C MET A 1 -10.82 11.25 13.87
N GLY A 2 -10.47 11.63 12.62
CA GLY A 2 -9.23 11.20 11.97
C GLY A 2 -8.05 12.13 12.30
N ARG A 3 -6.81 11.66 12.07
CA ARG A 3 -5.57 12.45 12.19
C ARG A 3 -4.89 12.54 10.82
N LEU A 4 -4.14 13.63 10.57
CA LEU A 4 -3.38 13.78 9.32
C LEU A 4 -1.96 13.29 9.54
N CYS A 5 -1.55 12.24 8.83
CA CYS A 5 -0.19 11.72 8.88
C CYS A 5 0.60 12.30 7.71
N VAL A 6 1.70 12.97 8.01
CA VAL A 6 2.54 13.68 7.03
C VAL A 6 3.93 13.06 7.05
N PRO A 7 4.18 12.02 6.23
CA PRO A 7 5.52 11.47 6.10
C PRO A 7 6.45 12.50 5.44
N GLN A 8 7.70 12.51 5.85
CA GLN A 8 8.71 13.45 5.40
C GLN A 8 9.94 12.71 4.86
N SER A 9 10.49 13.25 3.78
CA SER A 9 11.74 12.80 3.18
C SER A 9 12.62 14.01 2.89
N LEU A 10 13.90 13.96 3.25
CA LEU A 10 14.88 14.93 2.78
C LEU A 10 15.35 14.52 1.38
N TYR A 11 14.98 15.33 0.39
CA TYR A 11 15.48 15.20 -0.97
C TYR A 11 16.71 16.07 -1.17
N ALA A 12 17.88 15.43 -1.34
CA ALA A 12 19.11 16.10 -1.69
C ALA A 12 19.84 15.24 -2.72
N TRP A 13 19.42 15.35 -3.98
CA TRP A 13 19.98 14.55 -5.09
C TRP A 13 21.53 14.50 -5.01
N PRO A 14 22.15 13.31 -5.02
CA PRO A 14 21.59 11.99 -5.36
C PRO A 14 21.01 11.19 -4.17
N PHE A 15 20.82 11.80 -3.00
CA PHE A 15 20.38 11.12 -1.78
C PHE A 15 18.92 11.38 -1.45
N PHE A 16 18.27 10.33 -0.96
CA PHE A 16 17.00 10.40 -0.26
C PHE A 16 17.27 9.92 1.16
N VAL A 17 16.90 10.74 2.15
CA VAL A 17 17.00 10.35 3.56
C VAL A 17 15.60 10.41 4.15
N ASP A 18 15.17 9.28 4.69
CA ASP A 18 13.93 9.21 5.44
C ASP A 18 14.13 9.87 6.80
N VAL A 19 13.19 10.75 7.16
CA VAL A 19 13.25 11.50 8.42
C VAL A 19 11.98 11.30 9.26
N GLY A 20 11.19 10.28 8.95
CA GLY A 20 9.95 9.95 9.65
C GLY A 20 8.79 10.83 9.18
N GLY A 21 8.17 11.55 10.11
CA GLY A 21 7.08 12.47 9.81
C GLY A 21 6.37 12.95 11.06
N GLU A 22 5.27 13.67 10.87
CA GLU A 22 4.44 14.21 11.95
C GLU A 22 2.98 13.87 11.73
N ILE A 23 2.22 13.90 12.82
CA ILE A 23 0.78 13.68 12.83
C ILE A 23 0.12 14.93 13.39
N TYR A 24 -0.77 15.54 12.60
CA TYR A 24 -1.65 16.59 13.11
C TYR A 24 -2.90 15.97 13.73
N ASP A 25 -3.12 16.30 14.99
CA ASP A 25 -4.33 15.95 15.72
C ASP A 25 -5.27 17.16 15.81
N PRO A 26 -6.42 17.14 15.11
CA PRO A 26 -7.37 18.24 15.12
C PRO A 26 -8.10 18.40 16.46
N GLU A 27 -8.14 17.36 17.33
CA GLU A 27 -8.81 17.45 18.63
C GLU A 27 -8.00 18.29 19.62
N THR A 28 -6.67 18.16 19.58
CA THR A 28 -5.74 18.92 20.43
C THR A 28 -5.16 20.14 19.71
N ASN A 29 -5.38 20.27 18.40
CA ASN A 29 -4.77 21.26 17.52
C ASN A 29 -3.23 21.28 17.66
N ALA A 30 -2.64 20.10 17.71
CA ALA A 30 -1.20 19.92 17.92
C ALA A 30 -0.59 19.00 16.86
N TRP A 31 0.70 19.18 16.66
CA TRP A 31 1.54 18.26 15.89
C TRP A 31 2.28 17.36 16.87
N ILE A 32 2.22 16.05 16.62
CA ILE A 32 2.99 15.05 17.36
C ILE A 32 3.94 14.33 16.42
N GLU A 33 5.05 13.84 16.96
CA GLU A 33 5.99 13.01 16.21
C GLU A 33 5.30 11.71 15.76
N MET A 34 5.53 11.32 14.51
CA MET A 34 5.03 10.07 13.98
C MET A 34 5.78 8.89 14.63
N PRO A 35 5.08 7.79 14.98
CA PRO A 35 5.75 6.57 15.45
C PRO A 35 6.86 6.11 14.49
N SER A 36 7.96 5.62 15.06
CA SER A 36 9.15 5.26 14.30
C SER A 36 8.84 4.23 13.22
N GLY A 37 8.10 3.16 13.55
CA GLY A 37 7.80 2.11 12.57
C GLY A 37 6.83 2.58 11.48
N MET A 38 5.90 3.48 11.82
CA MET A 38 5.04 4.14 10.83
C MET A 38 5.86 4.95 9.82
N GLY A 39 6.71 5.87 10.31
CA GLY A 39 7.50 6.77 9.47
C GLY A 39 8.61 6.04 8.72
N GLU A 40 9.45 5.30 9.43
CA GLU A 40 10.58 4.55 8.86
C GLU A 40 10.15 3.36 8.00
N GLY A 41 8.89 2.91 8.08
CA GLY A 41 8.34 1.81 7.30
C GLY A 41 7.44 2.22 6.13
N TRP A 42 7.14 3.52 5.99
CA TRP A 42 6.20 4.02 4.98
C TRP A 42 6.64 3.67 3.53
N PRO A 43 5.79 3.02 2.70
CA PRO A 43 6.19 2.54 1.36
C PRO A 43 6.45 3.61 0.28
N ALA A 44 6.01 4.85 0.50
CA ALA A 44 6.02 5.94 -0.47
C ALA A 44 7.02 7.04 -0.04
N ARG A 45 8.30 6.90 -0.41
CA ARG A 45 9.39 7.79 0.07
C ARG A 45 9.88 8.79 -0.96
N GLN A 46 9.38 8.70 -2.19
CA GLN A 46 9.72 9.66 -3.23
C GLN A 46 8.78 10.85 -3.16
N ALA A 47 9.34 12.04 -2.99
CA ALA A 47 8.57 13.28 -2.99
C ALA A 47 7.71 13.37 -4.26
N GLY A 48 6.41 13.57 -4.09
CA GLY A 48 5.45 13.70 -5.19
C GLY A 48 4.73 12.41 -5.59
N THR A 49 5.12 11.22 -5.10
CA THR A 49 4.38 9.98 -5.37
C THR A 49 3.37 9.69 -4.26
N LYS A 50 2.08 9.76 -4.57
CA LYS A 50 1.01 9.39 -3.63
C LYS A 50 0.69 7.90 -3.76
N LEU A 51 1.47 7.08 -3.08
CA LEU A 51 1.33 5.61 -3.09
C LEU A 51 0.67 5.04 -1.84
N SER A 52 -0.06 5.87 -1.08
CA SER A 52 -0.76 5.44 0.14
C SER A 52 -2.20 5.94 0.17
N VAL A 53 -3.08 5.16 0.78
CA VAL A 53 -4.51 5.44 0.89
C VAL A 53 -5.10 4.83 2.15
N VAL A 54 -6.18 5.43 2.66
CA VAL A 54 -6.97 4.85 3.76
C VAL A 54 -8.20 4.17 3.17
N VAL A 55 -8.41 2.90 3.51
CA VAL A 55 -9.63 2.14 3.16
C VAL A 55 -10.18 1.56 4.46
N ASP A 56 -11.46 1.83 4.74
CA ASP A 56 -12.17 1.36 5.93
C ASP A 56 -11.43 1.63 7.26
N GLY A 57 -10.70 2.75 7.33
CA GLY A 57 -9.96 3.19 8.51
C GLY A 57 -8.53 2.63 8.62
N GLU A 58 -8.14 1.72 7.73
CA GLU A 58 -6.79 1.15 7.68
C GLU A 58 -5.93 1.86 6.64
N LEU A 59 -4.67 2.10 6.99
CA LEU A 59 -3.71 2.76 6.12
C LEU A 59 -2.95 1.74 5.30
N TYR A 60 -3.08 1.84 3.98
CA TYR A 60 -2.39 1.00 3.00
C TYR A 60 -1.34 1.79 2.24
N GLY A 61 -0.25 1.12 1.86
CA GLY A 61 0.81 1.67 1.03
C GLY A 61 1.28 0.67 -0.01
N LEU A 62 1.51 1.16 -1.23
CA LEU A 62 2.13 0.41 -2.31
C LEU A 62 3.65 0.61 -2.22
N ASP A 63 4.34 -0.49 -1.94
CA ASP A 63 5.79 -0.63 -1.93
C ASP A 63 6.25 -1.13 -3.30
N PRO A 64 6.85 -0.27 -4.12
CA PRO A 64 7.44 -0.69 -5.38
C PRO A 64 8.81 -1.33 -5.10
N SER A 65 8.82 -2.59 -4.66
CA SER A 65 10.07 -3.23 -4.26
C SER A 65 11.09 -3.26 -5.40
N SER A 66 12.35 -2.94 -5.07
CA SER A 66 13.50 -2.83 -5.98
C SER A 66 14.07 -4.18 -6.44
N SER A 67 13.61 -5.29 -5.86
CA SER A 67 14.05 -6.64 -6.23
C SER A 67 12.86 -7.54 -6.55
N THR A 68 12.86 -8.03 -7.79
CA THR A 68 11.98 -9.07 -8.34
C THR A 68 10.56 -8.62 -8.70
N GLU A 69 10.48 -7.89 -9.81
CA GLU A 69 9.41 -7.91 -10.85
C GLU A 69 7.97 -7.54 -10.46
N SER A 70 7.65 -7.26 -9.19
CA SER A 70 6.30 -6.85 -8.78
C SER A 70 6.30 -6.02 -7.49
N GLY A 71 5.39 -5.06 -7.40
CA GLY A 71 5.17 -4.29 -6.17
C GLY A 71 4.46 -5.11 -5.09
N LYS A 72 4.37 -4.55 -3.88
CA LYS A 72 3.67 -5.14 -2.71
C LYS A 72 2.72 -4.11 -2.11
N ILE A 73 1.58 -4.56 -1.59
CA ILE A 73 0.74 -3.71 -0.73
C ILE A 73 1.03 -4.09 0.73
N LYS A 74 1.28 -3.06 1.54
CA LYS A 74 1.40 -3.17 2.99
C LYS A 74 0.26 -2.43 3.68
N VAL A 75 -0.12 -2.89 4.86
CA VAL A 75 -1.01 -2.20 5.80
C VAL A 75 -0.20 -1.82 7.04
N TYR A 76 -0.47 -0.65 7.61
CA TYR A 76 0.13 -0.24 8.88
C TYR A 76 -0.66 -0.83 10.06
N ASP A 77 0.01 -1.62 10.89
CA ASP A 77 -0.50 -2.12 12.16
C ASP A 77 -0.07 -1.16 13.28
N GLN A 78 -1.05 -0.41 13.80
CA GLN A 78 -0.82 0.55 14.87
C GLN A 78 -0.45 -0.11 16.21
N GLY A 79 -0.87 -1.36 16.45
CA GLY A 79 -0.60 -2.08 17.69
C GLY A 79 0.85 -2.54 17.78
N GLU A 80 1.43 -2.95 16.66
CA GLU A 80 2.83 -3.36 16.57
C GLU A 80 3.77 -2.24 16.11
N ASP A 81 3.23 -1.07 15.75
CA ASP A 81 3.97 0.00 15.07
C ASP A 81 4.77 -0.54 13.88
N ALA A 82 4.12 -1.29 12.98
CA ALA A 82 4.80 -1.99 11.91
C ALA A 82 3.97 -2.09 10.62
N TRP A 83 4.64 -2.11 9.47
CA TRP A 83 4.00 -2.35 8.18
C TRP A 83 3.99 -3.84 7.82
N LYS A 84 2.82 -4.41 7.62
CA LYS A 84 2.62 -5.82 7.27
C LYS A 84 2.26 -5.98 5.80
N VAL A 85 2.90 -6.91 5.10
CA VAL A 85 2.57 -7.22 3.71
C VAL A 85 1.23 -7.96 3.66
N VAL A 86 0.24 -7.38 2.97
CA VAL A 86 -1.09 -7.97 2.78
C VAL A 86 -1.31 -8.48 1.36
N ILE A 87 -0.59 -7.90 0.39
CA ILE A 87 -0.56 -8.39 -1.00
C ILE A 87 0.91 -8.45 -1.43
N GLY A 88 1.41 -9.67 -1.66
CA GLY A 88 2.82 -9.90 -1.98
C GLY A 88 3.21 -9.67 -3.44
N LYS A 89 2.23 -9.57 -4.35
CA LYS A 89 2.45 -9.37 -5.79
C LYS A 89 1.39 -8.42 -6.36
N VAL A 90 1.83 -7.26 -6.83
CA VAL A 90 1.02 -6.29 -7.56
C VAL A 90 1.44 -6.35 -9.04
N PRO A 91 0.52 -6.61 -9.97
CA PRO A 91 0.85 -6.76 -11.39
C PRO A 91 1.03 -5.38 -12.04
N ILE A 92 2.08 -4.67 -11.63
CA ILE A 92 2.53 -3.42 -12.25
C ILE A 92 3.66 -3.72 -13.23
N CYS A 93 3.54 -3.23 -14.46
CA CYS A 93 4.58 -3.38 -15.47
C CYS A 93 5.67 -2.32 -15.25
N TYR A 94 6.89 -2.75 -14.94
CA TYR A 94 8.07 -1.89 -14.92
C TYR A 94 8.67 -1.79 -16.33
N ALA A 95 7.92 -1.25 -17.28
CA ALA A 95 8.42 -1.08 -18.63
C ALA A 95 9.45 0.07 -18.68
N SER A 96 10.75 -0.27 -18.53
CA SER A 96 11.95 0.47 -18.94
C SER A 96 12.05 1.96 -18.56
N ASP A 97 13.02 2.33 -17.69
CA ASP A 97 13.69 3.64 -17.43
C ASP A 97 12.87 4.96 -17.36
N SER A 98 11.61 4.95 -17.77
CA SER A 98 10.64 6.03 -17.62
C SER A 98 9.83 5.68 -16.39
N GLU A 99 9.99 6.47 -15.33
CA GLU A 99 9.10 6.51 -14.17
C GLU A 99 7.65 6.49 -14.66
N SER A 100 7.02 5.32 -14.78
CA SER A 100 5.59 5.23 -15.04
C SER A 100 4.91 5.26 -13.68
N PRO A 101 4.32 6.39 -13.26
CA PRO A 101 3.70 6.52 -11.96
C PRO A 101 2.49 5.59 -11.90
N TYR A 102 2.55 4.57 -11.06
CA TYR A 102 1.37 3.84 -10.62
C TYR A 102 0.71 4.61 -9.47
N LEU A 103 -0.61 4.58 -9.40
CA LEU A 103 -1.37 5.25 -8.37
C LEU A 103 -2.15 4.23 -7.54
N LEU A 104 -2.16 4.41 -6.23
CA LEU A 104 -2.99 3.63 -5.32
C LEU A 104 -4.22 4.46 -4.93
N ALA A 105 -5.41 3.88 -5.04
CA ALA A 105 -6.67 4.50 -4.69
C ALA A 105 -7.56 3.57 -3.86
N GLY A 106 -8.36 4.16 -2.98
CA GLY A 106 -9.43 3.48 -2.26
C GLY A 106 -10.75 3.88 -2.90
N PHE A 107 -11.49 2.91 -3.42
CA PHE A 107 -12.75 3.16 -4.12
C PHE A 107 -13.76 2.07 -3.77
N HIS A 108 -14.95 2.46 -3.27
CA HIS A 108 -15.99 1.55 -2.78
C HIS A 108 -15.48 0.50 -1.78
N GLY A 109 -14.71 0.92 -0.77
CA GLY A 109 -14.17 0.01 0.27
C GLY A 109 -13.11 -0.97 -0.25
N LYS A 110 -12.56 -0.75 -1.45
CA LYS A 110 -11.57 -1.64 -2.06
C LYS A 110 -10.36 -0.90 -2.57
N LEU A 111 -9.21 -1.56 -2.51
CA LEU A 111 -7.98 -1.06 -3.10
C LEU A 111 -8.03 -1.19 -4.62
N HIS A 112 -7.57 -0.14 -5.29
CA HIS A 112 -7.40 -0.06 -6.72
C HIS A 112 -6.01 0.45 -7.05
N VAL A 113 -5.38 -0.14 -8.06
CA VAL A 113 -4.12 0.32 -8.65
C VAL A 113 -4.40 0.78 -10.07
N ILE A 114 -3.99 2.00 -10.39
CA ILE A 114 -4.05 2.56 -11.74
C ILE A 114 -2.63 2.57 -12.28
N ALA A 115 -2.39 1.87 -13.38
CA ALA A 115 -1.06 1.70 -13.95
C ALA A 115 -1.13 1.55 -15.48
N LYS A 116 0.02 1.70 -16.15
CA LYS A 116 0.20 1.33 -17.55
C LYS A 116 0.41 -0.18 -17.66
N ASP A 117 -0.26 -0.80 -18.63
CA ASP A 117 -0.02 -2.20 -18.98
C ASP A 117 1.13 -2.35 -20.00
N VAL A 118 1.35 -3.57 -20.50
CA VAL A 118 2.40 -3.87 -21.50
C VAL A 118 2.21 -3.16 -22.84
N ASN A 119 1.00 -2.69 -23.16
CA ASN A 119 0.68 -1.94 -24.37
C ASN A 119 0.71 -0.42 -24.15
N HIS A 120 1.07 0.02 -22.94
CA HIS A 120 0.98 1.41 -22.48
C HIS A 120 -0.45 1.95 -22.30
N ASP A 121 -1.47 1.07 -22.32
CA ASP A 121 -2.82 1.45 -21.97
C ASP A 121 -2.95 1.62 -20.45
N ILE A 122 -3.78 2.56 -20.01
CA ILE A 122 -4.10 2.72 -18.60
C ILE A 122 -5.09 1.64 -18.20
N VAL A 123 -4.75 0.86 -17.19
CA VAL A 123 -5.62 -0.16 -16.59
C VAL A 123 -5.96 0.19 -15.15
N VAL A 124 -7.20 -0.10 -14.76
CA VAL A 124 -7.64 -0.04 -13.37
C VAL A 124 -7.74 -1.46 -12.83
N LEU A 125 -6.85 -1.79 -11.92
CA LEU A 125 -6.78 -3.07 -11.23
C LEU A 125 -7.48 -2.93 -9.87
N ARG A 126 -8.42 -3.80 -9.56
CA ARG A 126 -9.05 -3.88 -8.24
C ARG A 126 -8.49 -5.07 -7.48
N ALA A 127 -8.14 -4.88 -6.21
CA ALA A 127 -7.85 -5.98 -5.31
C ALA A 127 -9.14 -6.52 -4.71
N ASP A 128 -9.37 -7.82 -4.84
CA ASP A 128 -10.31 -8.57 -4.02
C ASP A 128 -9.52 -9.17 -2.85
N LEU A 129 -9.36 -8.36 -1.79
CA LEU A 129 -8.78 -8.83 -0.54
C LEU A 129 -9.71 -9.91 0.00
N ARG A 130 -9.31 -11.19 -0.08
CA ARG A 130 -10.09 -12.28 0.52
C ARG A 130 -10.25 -11.94 2.00
N ASN A 131 -11.48 -11.69 2.44
CA ASN A 131 -11.81 -11.38 3.83
C ASN A 131 -11.17 -12.43 4.75
N ASN A 132 -10.04 -12.11 5.36
CA ASN A 132 -9.55 -12.80 6.54
C ASN A 132 -10.07 -12.09 7.82
N LEU A 133 -10.91 -11.07 7.65
CA LEU A 133 -11.52 -10.28 8.72
C LEU A 133 -12.81 -10.92 9.29
N ASP A 134 -13.30 -12.01 8.70
CA ASP A 134 -14.48 -12.75 9.19
C ASP A 134 -14.10 -13.87 10.19
N SER A 135 -12.82 -14.03 10.56
CA SER A 135 -12.38 -15.09 11.49
C SER A 135 -12.29 -14.67 12.96
N SER A 136 -12.61 -13.42 13.30
CA SER A 136 -12.60 -12.92 14.68
C SER A 136 -13.90 -13.25 15.44
N ALA A 137 -14.33 -14.51 15.41
CA ALA A 137 -15.35 -15.02 16.32
C ALA A 137 -15.23 -16.54 16.48
N SER A 138 -14.28 -16.99 17.31
CA SER A 138 -14.39 -18.26 18.04
C SER A 138 -13.47 -18.23 19.26
N THR A 139 -14.08 -17.96 20.41
CA THR A 139 -13.47 -18.12 21.73
C THR A 139 -13.26 -19.59 22.09
N THR A 140 -12.09 -19.85 22.69
CA THR A 140 -11.78 -20.89 23.68
C THR A 140 -11.86 -22.37 23.29
N ALA A 141 -10.68 -23.01 23.18
CA ALA A 141 -10.35 -24.19 23.99
C ALA A 141 -8.82 -24.30 24.14
N LEU A 142 -8.35 -24.36 25.38
CA LEU A 142 -6.98 -24.74 25.75
C LEU A 142 -6.74 -26.21 25.42
N SER A 143 -5.55 -26.56 24.92
CA SER A 143 -4.81 -27.77 25.34
C SER A 143 -3.42 -27.84 24.68
N GLU A 144 -2.45 -28.21 25.50
CA GLU A 144 -1.01 -28.38 25.26
C GLU A 144 -0.71 -29.52 24.26
N ASN A 145 0.32 -29.36 23.43
CA ASN A 145 1.61 -30.08 23.49
C ASN A 145 2.27 -30.30 22.11
N SER A 146 3.60 -30.26 22.11
CA SER A 146 4.56 -30.92 21.20
C SER A 146 4.96 -30.29 19.85
N SER A 147 6.28 -30.09 19.75
CA SER A 147 7.14 -29.73 18.62
C SER A 147 7.03 -30.61 17.37
N HIS A 148 7.23 -30.01 16.18
CA HIS A 148 8.10 -30.51 15.09
C HIS A 148 8.20 -29.51 13.92
N GLU A 149 9.41 -29.35 13.38
CA GLU A 149 9.80 -28.50 12.22
C GLU A 149 9.33 -29.03 10.85
N ILE A 150 9.49 -28.20 9.78
CA ILE A 150 9.61 -28.46 8.30
C ILE A 150 8.56 -27.67 7.45
N PRO A 151 8.85 -27.14 6.22
CA PRO A 151 9.12 -25.72 5.96
C PRO A 151 8.16 -25.13 4.88
N GLU A 152 8.48 -23.91 4.42
CA GLU A 152 8.12 -23.26 3.13
C GLU A 152 6.89 -23.77 2.33
N SER A 153 5.91 -22.89 2.12
CA SER A 153 5.35 -22.60 0.79
C SER A 153 4.30 -21.48 0.91
N THR A 154 4.73 -20.22 0.84
CA THR A 154 3.83 -19.09 0.64
C THR A 154 3.31 -19.15 -0.80
N VAL A 155 2.14 -19.77 -0.93
CA VAL A 155 1.38 -19.91 -2.17
C VAL A 155 1.21 -18.52 -2.83
N GLU A 156 1.72 -18.41 -4.04
CA GLU A 156 1.47 -17.34 -5.00
C GLU A 156 -0.03 -17.05 -5.10
N SER A 157 -0.43 -15.83 -4.77
CA SER A 157 -1.82 -15.41 -4.95
C SER A 157 -1.97 -14.68 -6.29
N ASP A 158 -2.07 -15.46 -7.36
CA ASP A 158 -2.45 -15.01 -8.73
C ASP A 158 -3.94 -14.58 -8.82
N GLY A 159 -4.72 -14.77 -7.74
CA GLY A 159 -6.18 -14.57 -7.71
C GLY A 159 -6.69 -13.32 -6.97
N VAL A 160 -5.83 -12.35 -6.66
CA VAL A 160 -6.22 -11.12 -5.90
C VAL A 160 -6.63 -9.97 -6.80
N TRP A 161 -6.14 -9.90 -8.04
CA TRP A 161 -6.33 -8.72 -8.90
C TRP A 161 -7.31 -8.99 -10.05
N LYS A 162 -8.21 -8.03 -10.27
CA LYS A 162 -9.12 -8.02 -11.41
C LYS A 162 -9.00 -6.70 -12.17
N VAL A 163 -8.79 -6.76 -13.47
CA VAL A 163 -8.93 -5.58 -14.35
C VAL A 163 -10.41 -5.21 -14.43
N VAL A 164 -10.75 -4.00 -14.04
CA VAL A 164 -12.14 -3.50 -14.03
C VAL A 164 -12.41 -2.43 -15.07
N ALA A 165 -11.36 -1.77 -15.59
CA ALA A 165 -11.45 -0.81 -16.68
C ALA A 165 -10.09 -0.70 -17.40
N GLY A 166 -10.13 -0.22 -18.64
CA GLY A 166 -8.96 0.10 -19.45
C GLY A 166 -9.25 1.29 -20.38
N CYS A 167 -8.25 2.14 -20.63
CA CYS A 167 -8.35 3.28 -21.52
C CYS A 167 -6.97 3.69 -22.05
N ASP A 168 -6.90 4.08 -23.32
CA ASP A 168 -5.70 4.66 -23.93
C ASP A 168 -5.62 6.16 -23.64
N PHE A 169 -4.58 6.59 -22.92
CA PHE A 169 -4.28 8.00 -22.65
C PHE A 169 -3.15 8.56 -23.52
N GLY A 170 -2.70 7.79 -24.51
CA GLY A 170 -1.54 8.09 -25.35
C GLY A 170 -0.28 8.25 -24.51
N GLN A 171 0.39 9.40 -24.66
CA GLN A 171 1.65 9.69 -23.97
C GLN A 171 1.49 10.37 -22.61
N ALA A 172 0.27 10.52 -22.10
CA ALA A 172 0.07 11.18 -20.82
C ALA A 172 0.62 10.35 -19.64
N GLU A 173 1.06 11.05 -18.59
CA GLU A 173 1.53 10.45 -17.34
C GLU A 173 0.50 10.60 -16.22
N LEU A 174 0.44 9.62 -15.33
CA LEU A 174 -0.48 9.61 -14.19
C LEU A 174 0.08 10.45 -13.03
N VAL A 175 -0.53 11.60 -12.74
CA VAL A 175 -0.01 12.47 -11.66
C VAL A 175 -0.67 12.18 -10.31
N SER A 176 -2.00 12.03 -10.30
CA SER A 176 -2.76 11.78 -9.07
C SER A 176 -4.12 11.17 -9.37
N CYS A 177 -4.71 10.53 -8.35
CA CYS A 177 -6.07 9.98 -8.41
C CYS A 177 -6.84 10.49 -7.19
N GLN A 178 -8.09 10.89 -7.41
CA GLN A 178 -9.03 11.29 -6.38
C GLN A 178 -10.38 10.66 -6.68
N VAL A 179 -11.07 10.26 -5.62
CA VAL A 179 -12.43 9.72 -5.69
C VAL A 179 -13.39 10.82 -5.29
N ILE A 180 -14.41 11.05 -6.11
CA ILE A 180 -15.53 11.94 -5.82
C ILE A 180 -16.76 11.05 -5.74
N ASP A 181 -17.35 10.95 -4.55
CA ASP A 181 -18.65 10.30 -4.38
C ASP A 181 -19.74 11.21 -4.99
N ILE A 182 -20.64 10.62 -5.78
CA ILE A 182 -21.76 11.31 -6.45
C ILE A 182 -23.07 10.92 -5.79
#